data_AF-A0A931GX43-F1
#
_entry.id   AF-A0A931GX43-F1
#
_cell.length_a   1.000
_cell.length_b   1.000
_cell.length_c   1.000
_cell.angle_alpha   90.00
_cell.angle_beta   90.00
_cell.angle_gamma   90.00
#
_symmetry.space_group_name_H-M   'P 1'
#
loop_
_entity.id
_entity.type
_entity.pdbx_description
1 polymer ?
#
loop_
_entity_poly.entity_id
_entity_poly.type
_entity_poly.pdbx_seq_one_letter_code
_entity_poly.pdbx_strand_id
1 'polypeptide(L)'
;MHKSLFLLSFTILAGAAFAQDDIPNYRSKRENFLKMMEKEARADLATFTLGGLDEAAGKQPLPAAPVTAYGNDSIILQEGNIKVLIKAGVFDKTKHKILYYDEKYVTKIDNKPYYGIIGKMPATTIAVLQVTIGRDTIVIPPAAYADLYNPSFCRVAANAKTKCNVGVYFSKDNHRMYIYMLNGNGKEGYEVTWIIQDKQYLRRVVDWDF
;
A
#
# COMPACT_ATOMS: atom_id res chain seq x y z
N MET A 1 -48.33 -43.80 42.20
CA MET A 1 -48.03 -42.36 42.10
C MET A 1 -46.54 -42.12 42.36
N HIS A 2 -45.71 -42.09 41.33
CA HIS A 2 -44.31 -41.66 41.45
C HIS A 2 -44.04 -40.65 40.34
N LYS A 3 -43.78 -39.40 40.73
CA LYS A 3 -43.42 -38.30 39.83
C LYS A 3 -41.89 -38.26 39.76
N SER A 4 -41.32 -38.60 38.61
CA SER A 4 -39.89 -38.35 38.35
C SER A 4 -39.70 -36.87 38.01
N LEU A 5 -38.90 -36.18 38.82
CA LEU A 5 -38.51 -34.79 38.62
C LEU A 5 -37.28 -34.76 37.72
N PHE A 6 -37.42 -34.20 36.51
CA PHE A 6 -36.29 -33.91 35.62
C PHE A 6 -35.57 -32.66 36.14
N LEU A 7 -34.32 -32.79 36.57
CA LEU A 7 -33.41 -31.66 36.74
C LEU A 7 -32.57 -31.51 35.47
N LEU A 8 -32.82 -30.44 34.71
CA LEU A 8 -32.00 -30.03 33.58
C LEU A 8 -30.94 -29.06 34.09
N SER A 9 -29.73 -29.56 34.33
CA SER A 9 -28.58 -28.73 34.73
C SER A 9 -28.02 -28.00 33.50
N PHE A 10 -28.32 -26.72 33.34
CA PHE A 10 -27.75 -25.87 32.30
C PHE A 10 -26.38 -25.36 32.77
N THR A 11 -25.30 -26.04 32.37
CA THR A 11 -23.94 -25.58 32.62
C THR A 11 -23.60 -24.53 31.57
N ILE A 12 -23.63 -23.25 31.95
CA ILE A 12 -23.15 -22.14 31.12
C ILE A 12 -21.62 -22.24 31.12
N LEU A 13 -21.05 -22.79 30.06
CA LEU A 13 -19.63 -22.70 29.77
C LEU A 13 -19.35 -21.27 29.29
N ALA A 14 -18.95 -20.38 30.20
CA ALA A 14 -18.41 -19.09 29.83
C ALA A 14 -17.06 -19.32 29.14
N GLY A 15 -17.07 -19.44 27.81
CA GLY A 15 -15.86 -19.35 27.02
C GLY A 15 -15.22 -17.99 27.29
N ALA A 16 -14.01 -17.99 27.85
CA ALA A 16 -13.16 -16.81 27.84
C ALA A 16 -12.92 -16.48 26.36
N ALA A 17 -13.66 -15.49 25.83
CA ALA A 17 -13.28 -14.83 24.61
C ALA A 17 -11.95 -14.12 24.92
N PHE A 18 -10.84 -14.75 24.56
CA PHE A 18 -9.56 -14.08 24.52
C PHE A 18 -9.74 -12.88 23.59
N ALA A 19 -9.72 -11.68 24.18
CA ALA A 19 -9.67 -10.45 23.43
C ALA A 19 -8.50 -10.55 22.45
N GLN A 20 -8.76 -10.25 21.18
CA GLN A 20 -7.72 -10.06 20.21
C GLN A 20 -6.82 -8.95 20.76
N ASP A 21 -5.54 -9.24 21.04
CA ASP A 21 -4.61 -8.21 21.48
C ASP A 21 -4.66 -7.08 20.45
N ASP A 22 -5.15 -5.90 20.85
CA ASP A 22 -5.17 -4.72 20.00
C ASP A 22 -3.73 -4.26 19.80
N ILE A 23 -3.07 -4.77 18.77
CA ILE A 23 -1.70 -4.40 18.41
C ILE A 23 -1.70 -2.89 18.11
N PRO A 24 -0.89 -2.07 18.80
CA PRO A 24 -0.85 -0.64 18.56
C PRO A 24 -0.46 -0.32 17.11
N ASN A 25 -1.33 0.43 16.41
CA ASN A 25 -1.06 0.93 15.07
C ASN A 25 -0.63 2.40 15.11
N TYR A 26 0.66 2.66 14.87
CA TYR A 26 1.25 4.00 14.90
C TYR A 26 1.20 4.75 13.57
N ARG A 27 0.58 4.19 12.52
CA ARG A 27 0.49 4.83 11.21
C ARG A 27 -0.32 6.13 11.29
N SER A 28 0.12 7.14 10.55
CA SER A 28 -0.58 8.43 10.49
C SER A 28 -1.50 8.51 9.28
N LYS A 29 -2.59 9.29 9.40
CA LYS A 29 -3.43 9.70 8.26
C LYS A 29 -3.02 11.04 7.65
N ARG A 30 -1.88 11.62 8.04
CA ARG A 30 -1.41 12.92 7.50
C ARG A 30 -1.16 12.89 5.99
N GLU A 31 -0.75 11.75 5.46
CA GLU A 31 -0.47 11.55 4.04
C GLU A 31 -1.65 10.93 3.27
N ASN A 32 -2.82 10.71 3.90
CA ASN A 32 -3.99 10.13 3.23
C ASN A 32 -4.56 11.07 2.16
N PHE A 33 -5.22 10.46 1.17
CA PHE A 33 -6.00 11.14 0.13
C PHE A 33 -6.93 12.21 0.71
N LEU A 34 -7.66 11.87 1.79
CA LEU A 34 -8.61 12.79 2.42
C LEU A 34 -7.96 14.07 2.98
N LYS A 35 -6.66 14.06 3.26
CA LYS A 35 -5.89 15.21 3.76
C LYS A 35 -5.20 16.01 2.67
N MET A 36 -5.35 15.64 1.40
CA MET A 36 -4.81 16.40 0.28
C MET A 36 -5.52 17.75 0.12
N MET A 37 -4.72 18.79 -0.13
CA MET A 37 -5.20 20.16 -0.35
C MET A 37 -5.13 20.56 -1.83
N GLU A 38 -4.28 19.88 -2.59
CA GLU A 38 -4.00 20.07 -4.01
C GLU A 38 -5.20 19.56 -4.82
N LYS A 39 -6.20 20.42 -5.06
CA LYS A 39 -7.51 20.05 -5.62
C LYS A 39 -7.42 19.26 -6.92
N GLU A 40 -6.55 19.67 -7.83
CA GLU A 40 -6.40 19.00 -9.13
C GLU A 40 -5.73 17.63 -8.98
N ALA A 41 -4.67 17.52 -8.18
CA ALA A 41 -4.03 16.23 -7.91
C ALA A 41 -4.99 15.27 -7.18
N ARG A 42 -5.80 15.78 -6.24
CA ARG A 42 -6.87 15.01 -5.59
C ARG A 42 -7.92 14.55 -6.61
N ALA A 43 -8.30 15.43 -7.55
CA ALA A 43 -9.24 15.07 -8.60
C ALA A 43 -8.70 13.93 -9.48
N ASP A 44 -7.42 13.99 -9.83
CA ASP A 44 -6.72 12.96 -10.59
C ASP A 44 -6.62 11.64 -9.82
N LEU A 45 -6.16 11.66 -8.57
CA LEU A 45 -6.02 10.47 -7.72
C LEU A 45 -7.34 9.73 -7.53
N ALA A 46 -8.46 10.45 -7.42
CA ALA A 46 -9.79 9.85 -7.27
C ALA A 46 -10.17 8.92 -8.43
N THR A 47 -9.52 9.04 -9.59
CA THR A 47 -9.83 8.23 -10.77
C THR A 47 -9.25 6.81 -10.73
N PHE A 48 -8.27 6.55 -9.85
CA PHE A 48 -7.54 5.28 -9.82
C PHE A 48 -7.19 4.74 -8.41
N THR A 49 -7.30 5.56 -7.37
CA THR A 49 -7.02 5.15 -5.97
C THR A 49 -8.25 4.59 -5.27
N LEU A 50 -8.06 3.69 -4.31
CA LEU A 50 -9.14 3.22 -3.44
C LEU A 50 -9.59 4.32 -2.46
N GLY A 51 -8.64 5.07 -1.90
CA GLY A 51 -8.91 6.17 -0.97
C GLY A 51 -9.73 7.32 -1.58
N GLY A 52 -9.72 7.44 -2.90
CA GLY A 52 -10.51 8.42 -3.64
C GLY A 52 -11.76 7.87 -4.34
N LEU A 53 -12.14 6.61 -4.08
CA LEU A 53 -13.25 5.94 -4.77
C LEU A 53 -14.58 6.71 -4.65
N ASP A 54 -14.86 7.26 -3.48
CA ASP A 54 -16.08 8.06 -3.23
C ASP A 54 -16.13 9.34 -4.07
N GLU A 55 -14.98 9.84 -4.50
CA GLU A 55 -14.84 11.02 -5.35
C GLU A 55 -14.67 10.67 -6.84
N ALA A 56 -14.73 9.40 -7.22
CA ALA A 56 -14.49 8.95 -8.60
C ALA A 56 -15.68 9.24 -9.55
N ALA A 57 -16.89 9.39 -8.99
CA ALA A 57 -18.13 9.51 -9.77
C ALA A 57 -18.06 10.66 -10.79
N GLY A 58 -18.32 10.33 -12.07
CA GLY A 58 -18.31 11.29 -13.18
C GLY A 58 -16.91 11.70 -13.67
N LYS A 59 -15.83 11.23 -13.05
CA LYS A 59 -14.47 11.51 -13.50
C LYS A 59 -14.03 10.54 -14.59
N GLN A 60 -13.26 11.06 -15.53
CA GLN A 60 -12.71 10.26 -16.64
C GLN A 60 -11.37 9.63 -16.22
N PRO A 61 -11.10 8.36 -16.57
CA PRO A 61 -9.81 7.75 -16.34
C PRO A 61 -8.67 8.55 -16.96
N LEU A 62 -7.53 8.56 -16.29
CA LEU A 62 -6.31 9.17 -16.81
C LEU A 62 -5.61 8.24 -17.82
N PRO A 63 -4.89 8.81 -18.82
CA PRO A 63 -3.92 8.05 -19.61
C PRO A 63 -2.93 7.33 -18.69
N ALA A 64 -2.59 6.08 -19.05
CA ALA A 64 -1.71 5.24 -18.26
C ALA A 64 -0.60 4.64 -19.12
N ALA A 65 0.60 4.50 -18.55
CA ALA A 65 1.68 3.78 -19.20
C ALA A 65 1.43 2.26 -19.13
N PRO A 66 1.65 1.51 -20.23
CA PRO A 66 1.54 0.07 -20.19
C PRO A 66 2.67 -0.57 -19.35
N VAL A 67 2.35 -1.70 -18.73
CA VAL A 67 3.38 -2.60 -18.18
C VAL A 67 4.10 -3.26 -19.35
N THR A 68 5.42 -3.06 -19.44
CA THR A 68 6.24 -3.60 -20.53
C THR A 68 7.09 -4.79 -20.11
N ALA A 69 7.38 -4.93 -18.82
CA ALA A 69 8.00 -6.11 -18.24
C ALA A 69 7.62 -6.26 -16.77
N TYR A 70 7.49 -7.50 -16.30
CA TYR A 70 7.32 -7.79 -14.87
C TYR A 70 7.92 -9.16 -14.55
N GLY A 71 8.29 -9.33 -13.30
CA GLY A 71 8.77 -10.58 -12.72
C GLY A 71 8.32 -10.70 -11.26
N ASN A 72 8.88 -11.66 -10.54
CA ASN A 72 8.54 -11.89 -9.13
C ASN A 72 8.93 -10.71 -8.23
N ASP A 73 10.00 -10.01 -8.57
CA ASP A 73 10.64 -8.97 -7.76
C ASP A 73 10.78 -7.64 -8.47
N SER A 74 10.20 -7.47 -9.66
CA SER A 74 10.37 -6.25 -10.44
C SER A 74 9.23 -5.99 -11.42
N ILE A 75 9.03 -4.73 -11.75
CA ILE A 75 8.08 -4.28 -12.76
C ILE A 75 8.61 -3.04 -13.48
N ILE A 76 8.32 -2.96 -14.77
CA ILE A 76 8.62 -1.83 -15.65
C ILE A 76 7.33 -1.37 -16.33
N LEU A 77 7.04 -0.08 -16.22
CA LEU A 77 6.02 0.62 -16.99
C LEU A 77 6.69 1.66 -17.87
N GLN A 78 6.29 1.75 -19.14
CA GLN A 78 6.96 2.64 -20.10
C GLN A 78 5.96 3.21 -21.11
N GLU A 79 6.03 4.53 -21.32
CA GLU A 79 5.23 5.26 -22.31
C GLU A 79 6.10 6.35 -22.93
N GLY A 80 6.27 6.34 -24.26
CA GLY A 80 7.17 7.27 -24.95
C GLY A 80 8.59 7.26 -24.38
N ASN A 81 9.04 8.42 -23.89
CA ASN A 81 10.35 8.60 -23.26
C ASN A 81 10.35 8.42 -21.73
N ILE A 82 9.22 8.02 -21.13
CA ILE A 82 9.06 7.84 -19.70
C ILE A 82 9.22 6.36 -19.36
N LYS A 83 10.06 6.05 -18.38
CA LYS A 83 10.25 4.70 -17.84
C LYS A 83 10.22 4.73 -16.31
N VAL A 84 9.38 3.88 -15.74
CA VAL A 84 9.33 3.62 -14.29
C VAL A 84 9.74 2.18 -14.03
N LEU A 85 10.75 2.01 -13.18
CA LEU A 85 11.24 0.72 -12.71
C LEU A 85 11.06 0.63 -11.20
N ILE A 86 10.38 -0.41 -10.74
CA ILE A 86 10.27 -0.74 -9.32
C ILE A 86 10.84 -2.13 -9.10
N LYS A 87 11.70 -2.28 -8.08
CA LYS A 87 12.24 -3.57 -7.65
C LYS A 87 12.03 -3.79 -6.17
N ALA A 88 11.57 -4.99 -5.82
CA ALA A 88 11.59 -5.49 -4.46
C ALA A 88 13.00 -5.97 -4.10
N GLY A 89 13.33 -5.93 -2.81
CA GLY A 89 14.51 -6.56 -2.24
C GLY A 89 14.19 -7.27 -0.94
N VAL A 90 15.12 -8.10 -0.46
CA VAL A 90 14.98 -8.80 0.82
C VAL A 90 15.03 -7.79 1.98
N PHE A 91 14.12 -7.92 2.94
CA PHE A 91 14.20 -7.18 4.19
C PHE A 91 15.23 -7.82 5.12
N ASP A 92 16.31 -7.09 5.41
CA ASP A 92 17.37 -7.54 6.31
C ASP A 92 17.18 -6.94 7.70
N LYS A 93 16.53 -7.70 8.59
CA LYS A 93 16.23 -7.26 9.96
C LYS A 93 17.47 -6.84 10.76
N THR A 94 18.67 -7.30 10.40
CA THR A 94 19.91 -6.97 11.13
C THR A 94 20.36 -5.53 10.90
N LYS A 95 19.85 -4.89 9.84
CA LYS A 95 20.14 -3.49 9.48
C LYS A 95 19.14 -2.50 10.08
N HIS A 96 18.15 -2.98 10.83
CA HIS A 96 17.03 -2.17 11.31
C HIS A 96 16.85 -2.28 12.82
N LYS A 97 16.34 -1.20 13.42
CA LYS A 97 15.88 -1.21 14.81
C LYS A 97 14.41 -1.60 14.85
N ILE A 98 14.09 -2.74 15.44
CA ILE A 98 12.72 -3.25 15.51
C ILE A 98 12.15 -3.01 16.90
N LEU A 99 11.00 -2.34 16.96
CA LEU A 99 10.23 -2.20 18.20
C LEU A 99 9.09 -3.22 18.22
N TYR A 100 9.02 -3.95 19.32
CA TYR A 100 7.99 -4.98 19.55
C TYR A 100 6.98 -4.52 20.60
N TYR A 101 5.72 -4.90 20.40
CA TYR A 101 4.67 -4.90 21.42
C TYR A 101 4.49 -6.34 21.91
N ASP A 102 4.39 -6.50 23.23
CA ASP A 102 4.27 -7.81 23.90
C ASP A 102 5.36 -8.81 23.46
N GLU A 103 6.58 -8.29 23.21
CA GLU A 103 7.76 -9.03 22.73
C GLU A 103 7.58 -9.83 21.41
N LYS A 104 6.42 -9.71 20.77
CA LYS A 104 5.99 -10.57 19.66
C LYS A 104 5.64 -9.78 18.41
N TYR A 105 4.93 -8.67 18.54
CA TYR A 105 4.32 -7.98 17.42
C TYR A 105 5.17 -6.77 17.00
N VAL A 106 5.61 -6.75 15.73
CA VAL A 106 6.34 -5.59 15.19
C VAL A 106 5.42 -4.37 15.13
N THR A 107 5.83 -3.27 15.76
CA THR A 107 5.05 -2.01 15.77
C THR A 107 5.75 -0.84 15.11
N LYS A 108 7.09 -0.80 15.14
CA LYS A 108 7.91 0.21 14.46
C LYS A 108 9.19 -0.40 13.91
N ILE A 109 9.69 0.22 12.84
CA ILE A 109 10.98 -0.07 12.22
C ILE A 109 11.74 1.25 12.13
N ASP A 110 12.98 1.27 12.62
CA ASP A 110 13.83 2.46 12.71
C ASP A 110 13.15 3.64 13.43
N ASN A 111 12.45 3.31 14.52
CA ASN A 111 11.65 4.24 15.33
C ASN A 111 10.49 4.92 14.59
N LYS A 112 10.13 4.45 13.39
CA LYS A 112 9.04 4.98 12.57
C LYS A 112 7.90 3.97 12.44
N PRO A 113 6.65 4.43 12.31
CA PRO A 113 5.58 3.59 11.79
C PRO A 113 5.97 3.06 10.40
N TYR A 114 5.46 1.89 10.04
CA TYR A 114 5.69 1.28 8.74
C TYR A 114 4.38 0.90 8.06
N TYR A 115 4.44 0.71 6.74
CA TYR A 115 3.34 0.24 5.91
C TYR A 115 3.65 -1.17 5.43
N GLY A 116 2.74 -2.10 5.73
CA GLY A 116 2.91 -3.54 5.60
C GLY A 116 1.91 -4.24 6.51
N ILE A 117 2.15 -5.50 6.82
CA ILE A 117 1.25 -6.25 7.71
C ILE A 117 1.59 -5.90 9.16
N ILE A 118 0.62 -5.31 9.88
CA ILE A 118 0.80 -4.91 11.29
C ILE A 118 1.15 -6.14 12.14
N GLY A 119 2.11 -5.98 13.04
CA GLY A 119 2.52 -7.02 13.97
C GLY A 119 3.44 -8.08 13.36
N LYS A 120 3.66 -8.07 12.05
CA LYS A 120 4.53 -9.03 11.35
C LYS A 120 5.81 -8.38 10.86
N MET A 121 6.90 -9.14 10.92
CA MET A 121 8.16 -8.77 10.30
C MET A 121 7.99 -8.69 8.77
N PRO A 122 8.44 -7.61 8.11
CA PRO A 122 8.51 -7.55 6.66
C PRO A 122 9.36 -8.68 6.06
N ALA A 123 8.94 -9.17 4.89
CA ALA A 123 9.74 -10.09 4.10
C ALA A 123 10.55 -9.33 3.04
N THR A 124 9.98 -8.28 2.46
CA THR A 124 10.59 -7.51 1.38
C THR A 124 10.43 -6.01 1.55
N THR A 125 11.32 -5.25 0.90
CA THR A 125 11.35 -3.78 0.84
C THR A 125 11.28 -3.33 -0.62
N ILE A 126 11.05 -2.04 -0.86
CA ILE A 126 11.30 -1.41 -2.16
C ILE A 126 12.79 -1.08 -2.27
N ALA A 127 13.54 -1.90 -3.00
CA ALA A 127 14.97 -1.73 -3.19
C ALA A 127 15.30 -0.66 -4.25
N VAL A 128 14.46 -0.57 -5.29
CA VAL A 128 14.60 0.43 -6.36
C VAL A 128 13.24 1.02 -6.67
N LEU A 129 13.17 2.35 -6.70
CA LEU A 129 12.11 3.12 -7.31
C LEU A 129 12.77 4.17 -8.20
N GLN A 130 12.85 3.87 -9.50
CA GLN A 130 13.56 4.70 -10.47
C GLN A 130 12.60 5.20 -11.54
N VAL A 131 12.71 6.50 -11.83
CA VAL A 131 11.91 7.19 -12.83
C VAL A 131 12.85 7.89 -13.79
N THR A 132 12.72 7.61 -15.08
CA THR A 132 13.54 8.22 -16.13
C THR A 132 12.64 8.89 -17.15
N ILE A 133 12.97 10.12 -17.55
CA ILE A 133 12.29 10.89 -18.59
C ILE A 133 13.34 11.31 -19.62
N GLY A 134 13.36 10.64 -20.78
CA GLY A 134 14.43 10.80 -21.75
C GLY A 134 15.77 10.36 -21.19
N ARG A 135 16.68 11.31 -20.95
CA ARG A 135 18.00 11.07 -20.35
C ARG A 135 18.08 11.43 -18.87
N ASP A 136 17.04 12.06 -18.34
CA ASP A 136 17.03 12.57 -16.97
C ASP A 136 16.43 11.53 -16.02
N THR A 137 17.03 11.37 -14.84
CA THR A 137 16.47 10.55 -13.75
C THR A 137 15.82 11.47 -12.71
N ILE A 138 14.56 11.22 -12.39
CA ILE A 138 13.87 11.95 -11.33
C ILE A 138 14.26 11.34 -9.99
N VAL A 139 14.82 12.17 -9.11
CA VAL A 139 15.22 11.74 -7.76
C VAL A 139 13.98 11.68 -6.87
N ILE A 140 13.61 10.46 -6.44
CA ILE A 140 12.63 10.25 -5.38
C ILE A 140 13.42 9.97 -4.09
N PRO A 141 13.25 10.77 -3.02
CA PRO A 141 14.03 10.58 -1.80
C PRO A 141 13.70 9.22 -1.15
N PRO A 142 14.70 8.49 -0.61
CA PRO A 142 14.46 7.21 0.06
C PRO A 142 13.40 7.26 1.15
N ALA A 143 13.28 8.38 1.87
CA ALA A 143 12.25 8.59 2.88
C ALA A 143 10.81 8.48 2.35
N ALA A 144 10.58 8.61 1.03
CA ALA A 144 9.27 8.46 0.43
C ALA A 144 8.82 6.99 0.27
N TYR A 145 9.73 6.02 0.41
CA TYR A 145 9.42 4.60 0.19
C TYR A 145 10.10 3.62 1.17
N ALA A 146 11.05 4.08 2.00
CA ALA A 146 11.82 3.21 2.90
C ALA A 146 11.00 2.59 4.04
N ASP A 147 9.83 3.13 4.36
CA ASP A 147 8.87 2.62 5.34
C ASP A 147 7.75 1.78 4.69
N LEU A 148 7.82 1.54 3.38
CA LEU A 148 6.86 0.74 2.62
C LEU A 148 7.43 -0.65 2.36
N TYR A 149 6.73 -1.66 2.86
CA TYR A 149 7.19 -3.04 2.85
C TYR A 149 6.22 -3.96 2.12
N ASN A 150 6.73 -5.14 1.76
CA ASN A 150 6.00 -6.21 1.08
C ASN A 150 5.31 -5.72 -0.21
N PRO A 151 6.04 -5.08 -1.15
CA PRO A 151 5.47 -4.65 -2.42
C PRO A 151 4.83 -5.81 -3.19
N SER A 152 3.68 -5.55 -3.82
CA SER A 152 2.95 -6.50 -4.66
C SER A 152 2.88 -5.96 -6.08
N PHE A 153 3.48 -6.68 -7.04
CA PHE A 153 3.53 -6.23 -8.45
C PHE A 153 2.39 -6.81 -9.28
N CYS A 154 2.60 -7.95 -9.95
CA CYS A 154 1.58 -8.57 -10.77
C CYS A 154 1.27 -9.98 -10.26
N ARG A 155 0.02 -10.39 -10.43
CA ARG A 155 -0.47 -11.73 -10.11
C ARG A 155 -1.30 -12.26 -11.26
N VAL A 156 -1.14 -13.53 -11.56
CA VAL A 156 -2.01 -14.23 -12.51
C VAL A 156 -3.32 -14.53 -11.80
N ALA A 157 -4.42 -13.97 -12.29
CA ALA A 157 -5.75 -14.26 -11.78
C ALA A 157 -6.24 -15.64 -12.26
N ALA A 158 -7.25 -16.19 -11.59
CA ALA A 158 -7.80 -17.52 -11.91
C ALA A 158 -8.30 -17.67 -13.36
N ASN A 159 -8.65 -16.55 -14.02
CA ASN A 159 -9.05 -16.49 -15.43
C ASN A 159 -7.86 -16.29 -16.40
N ALA A 160 -6.64 -16.59 -15.96
CA ALA A 160 -5.38 -16.39 -16.68
C ALA A 160 -5.08 -14.93 -17.08
N LYS A 161 -5.84 -13.94 -16.59
CA LYS A 161 -5.52 -12.52 -16.79
C LYS A 161 -4.47 -12.10 -15.77
N THR A 162 -3.42 -11.45 -16.25
CA THR A 162 -2.44 -10.81 -15.36
C THR A 162 -3.05 -9.53 -14.81
N LYS A 163 -3.16 -9.43 -13.49
CA LYS A 163 -3.54 -8.19 -12.80
C LYS A 163 -2.30 -7.62 -12.12
N CYS A 164 -1.92 -6.42 -12.51
CA CYS A 164 -0.88 -5.67 -11.83
C CYS A 164 -1.51 -4.69 -10.83
N ASN A 165 -0.90 -4.60 -9.66
CA ASN A 165 -1.23 -3.70 -8.58
C ASN A 165 -0.39 -2.41 -8.64
N VAL A 166 0.24 -2.13 -9.79
CA VAL A 166 1.06 -0.95 -10.03
C VAL A 166 0.52 -0.23 -11.26
N GLY A 167 0.48 1.09 -11.22
CA GLY A 167 0.09 1.93 -12.35
C GLY A 167 0.97 3.16 -12.47
N VAL A 168 1.10 3.68 -13.68
CA VAL A 168 1.68 5.00 -13.94
C VAL A 168 0.66 5.79 -14.74
N TYR A 169 0.18 6.90 -14.18
CA TYR A 169 -0.88 7.72 -14.77
C TYR A 169 -0.38 9.13 -15.06
N PHE A 170 -0.96 9.78 -16.07
CA PHE A 170 -0.60 11.13 -16.48
C PHE A 170 -1.79 12.06 -16.34
N SER A 171 -1.60 13.25 -15.76
CA SER A 171 -2.63 14.28 -15.76
C SER A 171 -2.90 14.75 -17.19
N LYS A 172 -4.10 15.27 -17.43
CA LYS A 172 -4.52 15.72 -18.78
C LYS A 172 -3.66 16.86 -19.33
N ASP A 173 -3.12 17.68 -18.44
CA ASP A 173 -2.23 18.80 -18.76
C ASP A 173 -0.75 18.37 -18.91
N ASN A 174 -0.43 17.08 -18.69
CA ASN A 174 0.91 16.50 -18.70
C ASN A 174 1.91 17.12 -17.70
N HIS A 175 1.44 17.92 -16.74
CA HIS A 175 2.30 18.48 -15.69
C HIS A 175 2.54 17.51 -14.55
N ARG A 176 1.70 16.48 -14.39
CA ARG A 176 1.77 15.50 -13.30
C ARG A 176 1.82 14.07 -13.81
N MET A 177 2.65 13.29 -13.13
CA MET A 177 2.72 11.85 -13.27
C MET A 177 2.53 11.21 -11.89
N TYR A 178 1.75 10.16 -11.86
CA TYR A 178 1.40 9.43 -10.66
C TYR A 178 1.94 8.01 -10.75
N ILE A 179 2.73 7.59 -9.78
CA ILE A 179 3.20 6.20 -9.66
C ILE A 179 2.42 5.58 -8.52
N TYR A 180 1.54 4.65 -8.83
CA TYR A 180 0.61 4.02 -7.90
C TYR A 180 1.04 2.59 -7.59
N MET A 181 0.90 2.17 -6.32
CA MET A 181 1.02 0.78 -5.89
C MET A 181 -0.06 0.43 -4.86
N LEU A 182 -0.68 -0.74 -5.03
CA LEU A 182 -1.55 -1.39 -4.06
C LEU A 182 -0.83 -2.61 -3.47
N ASN A 183 -0.62 -2.61 -2.16
CA ASN A 183 0.15 -3.63 -1.46
C ASN A 183 -0.71 -4.32 -0.38
N GLY A 184 -0.50 -5.62 -0.19
CA GLY A 184 -1.30 -6.43 0.73
C GLY A 184 -2.72 -6.69 0.22
N ASN A 185 -3.58 -7.23 1.10
CA ASN A 185 -4.98 -7.56 0.81
C ASN A 185 -5.87 -7.17 1.99
N GLY A 186 -7.09 -6.70 1.70
CA GLY A 186 -8.09 -6.36 2.72
C GLY A 186 -7.59 -5.31 3.73
N LYS A 187 -7.98 -5.47 5.00
CA LYS A 187 -7.65 -4.54 6.10
C LYS A 187 -6.16 -4.41 6.41
N GLU A 188 -5.34 -5.37 5.99
CA GLU A 188 -3.88 -5.33 6.14
C GLU A 188 -3.19 -4.63 4.95
N GLY A 189 -3.96 -4.26 3.92
CA GLY A 189 -3.45 -3.58 2.75
C GLY A 189 -3.16 -2.10 2.97
N TYR A 190 -2.36 -1.55 2.07
CA TYR A 190 -2.16 -0.12 1.90
C TYR A 190 -1.97 0.19 0.42
N GLU A 191 -2.29 1.40 0.03
CA GLU A 191 -1.91 1.94 -1.26
C GLU A 191 -0.99 3.15 -1.09
N VAL A 192 -0.14 3.38 -2.08
CA VAL A 192 0.72 4.54 -2.14
C VAL A 192 0.68 5.12 -3.55
N THR A 193 0.64 6.45 -3.65
CA THR A 193 0.86 7.17 -4.89
C THR A 193 2.00 8.16 -4.69
N TRP A 194 3.08 8.05 -5.47
CA TRP A 194 4.08 9.11 -5.58
C TRP A 194 3.69 10.08 -6.69
N ILE A 195 3.65 11.37 -6.36
CA ILE A 195 3.29 12.44 -7.28
C ILE A 195 4.56 13.11 -7.74
N ILE A 196 4.76 13.11 -9.06
CA ILE A 196 5.81 13.89 -9.73
C ILE A 196 5.11 15.01 -10.47
N GLN A 197 5.55 16.25 -10.22
CA GLN A 197 5.04 17.44 -10.89
C GLN A 197 6.21 18.17 -11.54
N ASP A 198 6.07 18.54 -12.82
CA ASP A 198 7.09 19.29 -13.56
C ASP A 198 8.48 18.65 -13.47
N LYS A 199 8.53 17.32 -13.60
CA LYS A 199 9.74 16.48 -13.48
C LYS A 199 10.41 16.53 -12.09
N GLN A 200 9.69 16.91 -11.05
CA GLN A 200 10.19 16.91 -9.67
C GLN A 200 9.28 16.08 -8.76
N TYR A 201 9.86 15.37 -7.81
CA TYR A 201 9.07 14.69 -6.79
C TYR A 201 8.37 15.73 -5.89
N LEU A 202 7.05 15.69 -5.84
CA LEU A 202 6.25 16.61 -5.03
C LEU A 202 6.01 16.05 -3.63
N ARG A 203 5.34 14.89 -3.58
CA ARG A 203 4.95 14.20 -2.34
C ARG A 203 4.49 12.79 -2.63
N ARG A 204 4.21 12.03 -1.57
CA ARG A 204 3.41 10.82 -1.66
C ARG A 204 2.03 11.02 -1.03
N VAL A 205 1.15 10.09 -1.33
CA VAL A 205 -0.16 9.90 -0.72
C VAL A 205 -0.25 8.44 -0.32
N VAL A 206 -0.63 8.16 0.92
CA VAL A 206 -0.67 6.79 1.46
C VAL A 206 -1.98 6.58 2.19
N ASP A 207 -2.74 5.58 1.77
CA ASP A 207 -4.04 5.21 2.31
C ASP A 207 -4.02 3.75 2.77
N TRP A 208 -4.77 3.45 3.82
CA TRP A 208 -4.84 2.16 4.48
C TRP A 208 -6.14 2.08 5.29
N ASP A 209 -6.59 0.85 5.61
CA ASP A 209 -7.87 0.62 6.31
C ASP A 209 -9.08 1.14 5.51
N PHE A 210 -9.16 0.69 4.24
CA PHE A 210 -10.25 0.89 3.30
C PHE A 210 -11.24 -0.29 3.31
#